data_AF-A0AA46L247-F1
#
_entry.id   AF-A0AA46L247-F1
#
_cell.length_a   1.000
_cell.length_b   1.000
_cell.length_c   1.000
_cell.angle_alpha   90.00
_cell.angle_beta   90.00
_cell.angle_gamma   90.00
#
_symmetry.space_group_name_H-M   'P 1'
#
loop_
_entity.id
_entity.type
_entity.pdbx_description
1 polymer ?
#
loop_
_entity_poly.entity_id
_entity_poly.type
_entity_poly.pdbx_seq_one_letter_code
_entity_poly.pdbx_strand_id
1 'polypeptide(L)'
;MDFNNSAANDSDFAIFDDYVYKSRKHFNEKFEHIIRVAIDECIIHNDWHEDIITSTILRKLRNNFSSFTIESEQARGRYNVTEWEVYKNTNKNKLEYRYGDIGFLIKLDFGDGREVVGAATVEAKRIYNEEIDGGKYSTPSFGALKIDQLKRLFSSNVNHRTVFYDYIVNPENSSRFPISKILPTIHLITSKLKNRSVYKHTEDFSYCITHRFFQGYELNYSQNVIDDLRGARSDVSGTPYLVVANVSLNSKLGSTNMSLIDINHDIYRVIPRDDDKEEPLIATHTGN
;
A
#
# COMPACT_ATOMS: atom_id res chain seq x y z
N MET A 1 52.32 33.17 -20.51
CA MET A 1 51.01 33.46 -19.89
C MET A 1 50.13 32.28 -20.25
N ASP A 2 50.24 31.23 -19.45
CA ASP A 2 49.53 29.97 -19.68
C ASP A 2 48.44 29.84 -18.62
N PHE A 3 47.20 29.73 -19.09
CA PHE A 3 46.02 29.56 -18.25
C PHE A 3 45.92 28.09 -17.83
N ASN A 4 46.23 27.82 -16.56
CA ASN A 4 45.83 26.60 -15.87
C ASN A 4 44.32 26.67 -15.58
N ASN A 5 43.52 25.89 -16.32
CA ASN A 5 42.16 25.54 -15.92
C ASN A 5 42.25 24.27 -15.06
N SER A 6 42.04 24.41 -13.75
CA SER A 6 41.76 23.28 -12.87
C SER A 6 40.34 22.80 -13.13
N ALA A 7 40.22 21.57 -13.61
CA ALA A 7 38.97 20.81 -13.56
C ALA A 7 38.62 20.56 -12.09
N ALA A 8 37.61 21.28 -11.58
CA ALA A 8 36.89 20.86 -10.39
C ALA A 8 35.85 19.82 -10.83
N ASN A 9 36.04 18.59 -10.35
CA ASN A 9 35.03 17.55 -10.36
C ASN A 9 33.87 17.99 -9.46
N ASP A 10 32.77 18.45 -10.06
CA ASP A 10 31.46 18.44 -9.41
C ASP A 10 30.82 17.07 -9.66
N SER A 11 31.25 16.09 -8.87
CA SER A 11 30.48 14.89 -8.58
C SER A 11 29.75 15.12 -7.26
N ASP A 12 28.42 15.04 -7.29
CA ASP A 12 27.47 14.81 -6.19
C ASP A 12 26.35 15.85 -6.12
N PHE A 13 25.28 15.61 -6.88
CA PHE A 13 23.92 15.95 -6.46
C PHE A 13 22.97 14.87 -6.98
N ALA A 14 22.79 13.81 -6.18
CA ALA A 14 21.61 12.97 -6.31
C ALA A 14 20.42 13.79 -5.81
N ILE A 15 19.64 14.34 -6.73
CA ILE A 15 18.38 15.02 -6.43
C ILE A 15 17.36 13.92 -6.13
N PHE A 16 17.17 13.60 -4.85
CA PHE A 16 15.92 13.01 -4.39
C PHE A 16 14.91 14.16 -4.40
N ASP A 17 13.98 14.18 -5.36
CA ASP A 17 12.85 15.11 -5.30
C ASP A 17 11.94 14.69 -4.13
N ASP A 18 12.27 15.16 -2.93
CA ASP A 18 11.38 15.09 -1.77
C ASP A 18 10.14 15.92 -2.08
N TYR A 19 9.02 15.25 -2.37
CA TYR A 19 7.77 15.96 -2.63
C TYR A 19 7.26 16.64 -1.36
N VAL A 20 7.17 17.97 -1.40
CA VAL A 20 6.65 18.79 -0.31
C VAL A 20 5.16 19.07 -0.52
N TYR A 21 4.32 18.59 0.39
CA TYR A 21 2.87 18.81 0.37
C TYR A 21 2.46 19.86 1.41
N LYS A 22 1.68 20.85 0.96
CA LYS A 22 1.13 21.92 1.82
C LYS A 22 0.40 21.42 3.06
N SER A 23 -0.34 20.31 2.95
CA SER A 23 -1.10 19.73 4.07
C SER A 23 -1.36 18.25 3.86
N ARG A 24 -1.74 17.55 4.95
CA ARG A 24 -2.18 16.15 4.89
C ARG A 24 -3.37 15.94 3.97
N LYS A 25 -4.30 16.90 3.94
CA LYS A 25 -5.44 16.88 3.03
C LYS A 25 -4.96 16.93 1.57
N HIS A 26 -4.06 17.85 1.24
CA HIS A 26 -3.50 17.95 -0.11
C HIS A 26 -2.74 16.68 -0.52
N PHE A 27 -1.94 16.11 0.39
CA PHE A 27 -1.28 14.83 0.16
C PHE A 27 -2.29 13.71 -0.11
N ASN A 28 -3.33 13.58 0.72
CA ASN A 28 -4.37 12.56 0.55
C ASN A 28 -5.14 12.72 -0.76
N GLU A 29 -5.43 13.94 -1.22
CA GLU A 29 -6.07 14.18 -2.51
C GLU A 29 -5.20 13.66 -3.68
N LYS A 30 -3.88 13.86 -3.62
CA LYS A 30 -2.94 13.32 -4.60
C LYS A 30 -2.84 11.79 -4.50
N PHE A 31 -2.78 11.26 -3.29
CA PHE A 31 -2.72 9.82 -3.03
C PHE A 31 -3.98 9.11 -3.57
N GLU A 32 -5.16 9.64 -3.26
CA GLU A 32 -6.46 9.17 -3.76
C GLU A 32 -6.53 9.23 -5.29
N HIS A 33 -6.03 10.32 -5.90
CA HIS A 33 -5.99 10.43 -7.36
C HIS A 33 -5.18 9.30 -8.00
N ILE A 34 -4.00 8.97 -7.45
CA ILE A 34 -3.18 7.87 -7.97
C ILE A 34 -3.86 6.51 -7.79
N ILE A 35 -4.55 6.27 -6.67
CA ILE A 35 -5.36 5.05 -6.49
C ILE A 35 -6.43 4.96 -7.58
N ARG A 36 -7.13 6.06 -7.88
CA ARG A 36 -8.17 6.07 -8.93
C ARG A 36 -7.59 5.78 -10.31
N VAL A 37 -6.47 6.40 -10.66
CA VAL A 37 -5.75 6.13 -11.92
C VAL A 37 -5.36 4.66 -12.02
N ALA A 38 -4.84 4.06 -10.94
CA ALA A 38 -4.49 2.65 -10.91
C ALA A 38 -5.70 1.73 -11.16
N ILE A 39 -6.83 2.01 -10.51
CA ILE A 39 -8.05 1.21 -10.67
C ILE A 39 -8.63 1.40 -12.08
N ASP A 40 -8.62 2.62 -12.62
CA ASP A 40 -9.09 2.90 -13.99
C ASP A 40 -8.28 2.16 -15.05
N GLU A 41 -6.96 2.12 -14.89
CA GLU A 41 -6.06 1.35 -15.75
C GLU A 41 -6.44 -0.14 -15.78
N CYS A 42 -6.66 -0.76 -14.61
CA CYS A 42 -7.11 -2.15 -14.53
C CYS A 42 -8.48 -2.36 -15.22
N ILE A 43 -9.37 -1.37 -15.16
CA ILE A 43 -10.67 -1.42 -15.84
C ILE A 43 -10.51 -1.34 -17.35
N ILE A 44 -9.65 -0.44 -17.85
CA ILE A 44 -9.39 -0.22 -19.28
C ILE A 44 -8.74 -1.46 -19.90
N HIS A 45 -7.82 -2.10 -19.18
CA HIS A 45 -7.11 -3.30 -19.66
C HIS A 45 -7.84 -4.62 -19.38
N ASN A 46 -9.05 -4.56 -18.80
CA ASN A 46 -9.82 -5.74 -18.41
C ASN A 46 -9.11 -6.65 -17.38
N ASP A 47 -8.22 -6.06 -16.58
CA ASP A 47 -7.47 -6.71 -15.50
C ASP A 47 -8.21 -6.59 -14.15
N TRP A 48 -9.51 -6.87 -14.16
CA TRP A 48 -10.36 -6.77 -12.96
C TRP A 48 -10.18 -7.97 -12.02
N HIS A 49 -8.96 -8.13 -11.49
CA HIS A 49 -8.56 -9.18 -10.55
C HIS A 49 -7.91 -8.56 -9.31
N GLU A 50 -8.25 -9.01 -8.09
CA GLU A 50 -7.80 -8.36 -6.85
C GLU A 50 -6.29 -8.21 -6.76
N ASP A 51 -5.53 -9.29 -7.02
CA ASP A 51 -4.06 -9.26 -6.97
C ASP A 51 -3.47 -8.23 -7.94
N ILE A 52 -4.01 -8.13 -9.18
CA ILE A 52 -3.52 -7.17 -10.18
C ILE A 52 -3.86 -5.74 -9.74
N ILE A 53 -5.10 -5.49 -9.29
CA ILE A 53 -5.52 -4.16 -8.82
C ILE A 53 -4.64 -3.71 -7.64
N THR A 54 -4.42 -4.58 -6.65
CA THR A 54 -3.54 -4.30 -5.51
C THR A 54 -2.11 -4.01 -5.98
N SER A 55 -1.56 -4.84 -6.88
CA SER A 55 -0.22 -4.64 -7.44
C SER A 55 -0.08 -3.30 -8.13
N THR A 56 -1.02 -2.94 -9.00
CA THR A 56 -1.02 -1.70 -9.77
C THR A 56 -1.15 -0.48 -8.86
N ILE A 57 -2.05 -0.54 -7.86
CA ILE A 57 -2.18 0.53 -6.85
C ILE A 57 -0.86 0.73 -6.14
N LEU A 58 -0.28 -0.32 -5.56
CA LEU A 58 0.92 -0.19 -4.74
C LEU A 58 2.14 0.24 -5.58
N ARG A 59 2.31 -0.29 -6.80
CA ARG A 59 3.36 0.13 -7.73
C ARG A 59 3.25 1.61 -8.06
N LYS A 60 2.07 2.09 -8.45
CA LYS A 60 1.89 3.51 -8.78
C LYS A 60 2.09 4.41 -7.57
N LEU A 61 1.60 4.02 -6.40
CA LEU A 61 1.83 4.78 -5.18
C LEU A 61 3.33 4.86 -4.85
N ARG A 62 4.07 3.75 -4.96
CA ARG A 62 5.53 3.74 -4.81
C ARG A 62 6.20 4.72 -5.77
N ASN A 63 5.86 4.65 -7.05
CA ASN A 63 6.47 5.49 -8.09
C ASN A 63 6.23 7.00 -7.85
N ASN A 64 5.11 7.35 -7.21
CA ASN A 64 4.71 8.75 -7.03
C ASN A 64 5.03 9.33 -5.65
N PHE A 65 5.24 8.50 -4.62
CA PHE A 65 5.29 8.97 -3.24
C PHE A 65 6.41 8.36 -2.40
N SER A 66 7.45 7.77 -3.00
CA SER A 66 8.52 7.04 -2.26
C SER A 66 9.19 7.84 -1.13
N SER A 67 9.27 9.18 -1.25
CA SER A 67 9.58 10.10 -0.16
C SER A 67 8.67 11.33 -0.22
N PHE A 68 8.22 11.82 0.94
CA PHE A 68 7.48 13.08 1.02
C PHE A 68 7.56 13.77 2.38
N THR A 69 7.27 15.08 2.38
CA THR A 69 7.14 15.92 3.58
C THR A 69 5.80 16.68 3.59
N ILE A 70 5.27 16.99 4.78
CA ILE A 70 4.03 17.77 4.93
C ILE A 70 4.28 19.07 5.71
N GLU A 71 4.19 20.21 5.04
CA GLU A 71 4.53 21.54 5.58
C GLU A 71 3.67 21.95 6.76
N SER A 72 2.35 21.81 6.67
CA SER A 72 1.44 22.25 7.75
C SER A 72 1.69 21.56 9.08
N GLU A 73 2.30 20.37 9.06
CA GLU A 73 2.63 19.62 10.26
C GLU A 73 3.94 20.11 10.90
N GLN A 74 4.86 20.69 10.12
CA GLN A 74 6.09 21.31 10.63
C GLN A 74 5.78 22.46 11.58
N ALA A 75 4.77 23.27 11.27
CA ALA A 75 4.28 24.34 12.14
C ALA A 75 3.77 23.83 13.52
N ARG A 76 3.47 22.53 13.63
CA ARG A 76 3.07 21.84 14.86
C ARG A 76 4.21 21.02 15.47
N GLY A 77 5.44 21.19 14.98
CA GLY A 77 6.60 20.40 15.39
C GLY A 77 6.61 18.96 14.89
N ARG A 78 5.76 18.59 13.93
CA ARG A 78 5.65 17.23 13.38
C ARG A 78 6.21 17.18 11.96
N TYR A 79 7.38 16.60 11.79
CA TYR A 79 8.02 16.51 10.47
C TYR A 79 7.74 15.13 9.91
N ASN A 80 6.67 15.02 9.14
CA ASN A 80 6.29 13.77 8.51
C ASN A 80 7.12 13.54 7.25
N VAL A 81 8.41 13.28 7.45
CA VAL A 81 9.23 12.66 6.41
C VAL A 81 8.84 11.20 6.41
N THR A 82 8.26 10.75 5.31
CA THR A 82 7.92 9.34 5.11
C THR A 82 8.71 8.82 3.95
N GLU A 83 9.65 7.92 4.24
CA GLU A 83 10.31 7.10 3.23
C GLU A 83 9.67 5.73 3.26
N TRP A 84 9.29 5.19 2.11
CA TRP A 84 8.63 3.90 2.08
C TRP A 84 8.90 3.12 0.79
N GLU A 85 8.80 1.81 0.93
CA GLU A 85 9.13 0.85 -0.10
C GLU A 85 8.08 -0.27 -0.12
N VAL A 86 7.85 -0.87 -1.29
CA VAL A 86 6.80 -1.88 -1.50
C VAL A 86 7.43 -3.14 -2.04
N TYR A 87 7.08 -4.26 -1.40
CA TYR A 87 7.60 -5.58 -1.71
C TYR A 87 6.47 -6.56 -2.06
N LYS A 88 6.77 -7.49 -2.96
CA LYS A 88 5.96 -8.66 -3.27
C LYS A 88 6.61 -9.89 -2.64
N ASN A 89 5.80 -10.72 -2.01
CA ASN A 89 6.22 -12.04 -1.58
C ASN A 89 6.40 -12.95 -2.80
N THR A 90 7.61 -13.44 -3.00
CA THR A 90 8.01 -14.27 -4.15
C THR A 90 8.12 -15.75 -3.81
N ASN A 91 7.89 -16.12 -2.55
CA ASN A 91 8.03 -17.49 -2.12
C ASN A 91 6.90 -18.36 -2.70
N LYS A 92 7.27 -19.36 -3.51
CA LYS A 92 6.36 -20.30 -4.16
C LYS A 92 5.68 -21.27 -3.17
N ASN A 93 6.11 -21.32 -1.91
CA ASN A 93 5.67 -22.30 -0.92
C ASN A 93 4.34 -21.92 -0.23
N LYS A 94 3.33 -21.49 -1.01
CA LYS A 94 1.91 -21.35 -0.62
C LYS A 94 1.71 -21.00 0.86
N LEU A 95 2.28 -19.88 1.30
CA LEU A 95 2.06 -19.39 2.66
C LEU A 95 0.55 -19.31 2.90
N GLU A 96 0.07 -19.88 3.99
CA GLU A 96 -1.29 -19.58 4.45
C GLU A 96 -1.27 -18.12 4.93
N TYR A 97 -1.81 -17.21 4.13
CA TYR A 97 -1.82 -15.79 4.45
C TYR A 97 -2.74 -15.52 5.64
N ARG A 98 -2.14 -15.44 6.83
CA ARG A 98 -2.85 -15.21 8.10
C ARG A 98 -3.26 -13.76 8.32
N TYR A 99 -2.75 -12.85 7.49
CA TYR A 99 -2.85 -11.40 7.63
C TYR A 99 -3.48 -10.70 6.42
N GLY A 100 -4.06 -11.46 5.50
CA GLY A 100 -4.73 -10.92 4.31
C GLY A 100 -3.75 -10.63 3.17
N ASP A 101 -4.11 -9.67 2.32
CA ASP A 101 -3.45 -9.42 1.04
C ASP A 101 -2.30 -8.39 1.16
N ILE A 102 -2.42 -7.43 2.07
CA ILE A 102 -1.45 -6.32 2.23
C ILE A 102 -1.05 -6.19 3.70
N GLY A 103 0.24 -6.26 3.97
CA GLY A 103 0.86 -5.92 5.24
C GLY A 103 1.50 -4.53 5.17
N PHE A 104 1.44 -3.79 6.27
CA PHE A 104 2.12 -2.52 6.45
C PHE A 104 2.99 -2.64 7.70
N LEU A 105 4.29 -2.40 7.57
CA LEU A 105 5.23 -2.24 8.67
C LEU A 105 5.64 -0.77 8.73
N ILE A 106 5.26 -0.09 9.80
CA ILE A 106 5.47 1.34 9.97
C ILE A 106 6.40 1.54 11.17
N LYS A 107 7.60 2.08 10.92
CA LYS A 107 8.51 2.55 11.96
C LYS A 107 8.22 4.02 12.20
N LEU A 108 7.86 4.36 13.43
CA LEU A 108 7.65 5.73 13.87
C LEU A 108 8.89 6.17 14.67
N ASP A 109 9.51 7.26 14.26
CA ASP A 109 10.62 7.88 14.98
C ASP A 109 10.12 9.13 15.72
N PHE A 110 10.21 9.11 17.05
CA PHE A 110 9.83 10.21 17.94
C PHE A 110 11.04 11.06 18.38
N GLY A 111 12.20 10.84 17.80
CA GLY A 111 13.43 11.54 18.12
C GLY A 111 14.17 11.00 19.33
N ASP A 112 15.42 11.42 19.45
CA ASP A 112 16.33 11.04 20.54
C ASP A 112 16.48 9.50 20.67
N GLY A 113 16.44 8.79 19.53
CA GLY A 113 16.52 7.33 19.47
C GLY A 113 15.26 6.60 19.96
N ARG A 114 14.14 7.31 20.16
CA ARG A 114 12.87 6.70 20.56
C ARG A 114 12.07 6.31 19.33
N GLU A 115 11.99 5.02 19.10
CA GLU A 115 11.33 4.45 17.92
C GLU A 115 10.33 3.37 18.33
N VAL A 116 9.30 3.17 17.52
CA VAL A 116 8.41 2.01 17.63
C VAL A 116 8.04 1.50 16.24
N VAL A 117 7.96 0.18 16.10
CA VAL A 117 7.46 -0.46 14.88
C VAL A 117 6.05 -0.97 15.15
N GLY A 118 5.11 -0.68 14.26
CA GLY A 118 3.76 -1.21 14.30
C GLY A 118 3.35 -1.82 12.97
N ALA A 119 2.39 -2.75 13.02
CA ALA A 119 1.90 -3.49 11.88
C ALA A 119 0.42 -3.21 11.58
N ALA A 120 0.06 -2.99 10.31
CA ALA A 120 -1.34 -3.02 9.86
C ALA A 120 -1.52 -4.08 8.77
N THR A 121 -2.72 -4.65 8.68
CA THR A 121 -3.00 -5.80 7.81
C THR A 121 -4.36 -5.64 7.14
N VAL A 122 -4.42 -5.87 5.83
CA VAL A 122 -5.58 -5.55 5.00
C VAL A 122 -5.91 -6.69 4.06
N GLU A 123 -7.17 -7.11 4.03
CA GLU A 123 -7.74 -7.97 2.99
C GLU A 123 -8.35 -7.13 1.87
N ALA A 124 -8.08 -7.45 0.62
CA ALA A 124 -8.65 -6.81 -0.55
C ALA A 124 -9.80 -7.62 -1.15
N LYS A 125 -10.87 -6.94 -1.56
CA LYS A 125 -12.00 -7.54 -2.27
C LYS A 125 -12.46 -6.62 -3.40
N ARG A 126 -12.70 -7.17 -4.59
CA ARG A 126 -13.31 -6.41 -5.69
C ARG A 126 -14.81 -6.65 -5.78
N ILE A 127 -15.52 -5.69 -6.35
CA ILE A 127 -16.91 -5.90 -6.76
C ILE A 127 -16.98 -6.89 -7.93
N TYR A 128 -18.06 -7.66 -7.97
CA TYR A 128 -18.48 -8.47 -9.10
C TYR A 128 -19.79 -7.90 -9.61
N ASN A 129 -19.80 -7.56 -10.88
CA ASN A 129 -20.99 -7.16 -11.63
C ASN A 129 -21.38 -8.37 -12.48
N GLU A 130 -21.95 -9.42 -11.87
CA GLU A 130 -22.28 -10.64 -12.61
C GLU A 130 -23.46 -10.39 -13.54
N GLU A 131 -23.34 -10.83 -14.78
CA GLU A 131 -24.48 -11.02 -15.67
C GLU A 131 -25.17 -12.33 -15.25
N ILE A 132 -26.47 -12.27 -14.94
CA ILE A 132 -27.26 -13.50 -14.73
C ILE A 132 -27.69 -13.98 -16.12
N ASP A 133 -27.58 -15.29 -16.35
CA ASP A 133 -28.13 -15.98 -17.51
C ASP A 133 -29.52 -15.43 -17.87
N GLY A 134 -29.68 -15.00 -19.13
CA GLY A 134 -30.89 -14.33 -19.61
C GLY A 134 -30.85 -12.80 -19.57
N GLY A 135 -29.67 -12.18 -19.48
CA GLY A 135 -29.46 -10.74 -19.69
C GLY A 135 -29.94 -9.84 -18.54
N LYS A 136 -30.15 -10.41 -17.34
CA LYS A 136 -30.45 -9.63 -16.13
C LYS A 136 -29.16 -9.39 -15.37
N TYR A 137 -28.75 -8.13 -15.19
CA TYR A 137 -27.62 -7.82 -14.32
C TYR A 137 -27.95 -8.21 -12.87
N SER A 138 -27.07 -8.98 -12.23
CA SER A 138 -27.12 -9.18 -10.79
C SER A 138 -26.86 -7.85 -10.07
N THR A 139 -27.34 -7.75 -8.83
CA THR A 139 -26.96 -6.61 -7.99
C THR A 139 -25.46 -6.70 -7.67
N PRO A 140 -24.65 -5.66 -7.96
CA PRO A 140 -23.22 -5.67 -7.69
C PRO A 140 -22.89 -6.13 -6.28
N SER A 141 -21.99 -7.11 -6.15
CA SER A 141 -21.65 -7.71 -4.86
C SER A 141 -20.19 -8.09 -4.74
N PHE A 142 -19.68 -8.15 -3.50
CA PHE A 142 -18.36 -8.68 -3.17
C PHE A 142 -18.45 -10.20 -3.02
N GLY A 143 -18.72 -10.89 -4.13
CA GLY A 143 -19.01 -12.33 -4.15
C GLY A 143 -17.91 -13.20 -3.52
N ALA A 144 -16.64 -12.78 -3.66
CA ALA A 144 -15.49 -13.46 -3.06
C ALA A 144 -15.39 -13.34 -1.52
N LEU A 145 -16.22 -12.52 -0.88
CA LEU A 145 -16.16 -12.28 0.56
C LEU A 145 -16.68 -13.49 1.36
N LYS A 146 -15.76 -14.10 2.11
CA LYS A 146 -16.04 -15.24 3.01
C LYS A 146 -15.92 -14.81 4.47
N ILE A 147 -17.04 -14.81 5.21
CA ILE A 147 -17.08 -14.35 6.61
C ILE A 147 -16.14 -15.17 7.52
N ASP A 148 -16.03 -16.48 7.31
CA ASP A 148 -15.15 -17.31 8.13
C ASP A 148 -13.66 -17.03 7.88
N GLN A 149 -13.29 -16.63 6.66
CA GLN A 149 -11.95 -16.12 6.38
C GLN A 149 -11.70 -14.83 7.15
N LEU A 150 -12.64 -13.87 7.07
CA LEU A 150 -12.52 -12.59 7.79
C LEU A 150 -12.38 -12.78 9.30
N LYS A 151 -13.11 -13.74 9.90
CA LYS A 151 -12.98 -14.08 11.32
C LYS A 151 -11.57 -14.58 11.66
N ARG A 152 -10.98 -15.44 10.82
CA ARG A 152 -9.60 -15.91 11.01
C ARG A 152 -8.61 -14.76 10.93
N LEU A 153 -8.71 -13.92 9.90
CA LEU A 153 -7.86 -12.75 9.72
C LEU A 153 -7.94 -11.77 10.89
N PHE A 154 -9.15 -11.45 11.35
CA PHE A 154 -9.36 -10.59 12.51
C PHE A 154 -8.82 -11.20 13.81
N SER A 155 -8.87 -12.52 13.96
CA SER A 155 -8.32 -13.19 15.14
C SER A 155 -6.78 -13.14 15.16
N SER A 156 -6.13 -13.13 14.00
CA SER A 156 -4.68 -12.92 13.88
C SER A 156 -4.28 -11.47 14.16
N ASN A 157 -5.10 -10.50 13.77
CA ASN A 157 -4.88 -9.09 14.05
C ASN A 157 -6.21 -8.35 14.29
N VAL A 158 -6.45 -7.91 15.53
CA VAL A 158 -7.69 -7.20 15.89
C VAL A 158 -7.87 -5.84 15.19
N ASN A 159 -6.78 -5.26 14.66
CA ASN A 159 -6.84 -4.03 13.86
C ASN A 159 -6.94 -4.32 12.35
N HIS A 160 -7.22 -5.56 11.96
CA HIS A 160 -7.35 -5.95 10.57
C HIS A 160 -8.48 -5.19 9.86
N ARG A 161 -8.20 -4.75 8.63
CA ARG A 161 -9.13 -3.98 7.79
C ARG A 161 -9.44 -4.70 6.49
N THR A 162 -10.57 -4.35 5.86
CA THR A 162 -10.93 -4.85 4.54
C THR A 162 -11.08 -3.68 3.58
N VAL A 163 -10.34 -3.71 2.48
CA VAL A 163 -10.43 -2.75 1.38
C VAL A 163 -11.28 -3.32 0.24
N PHE A 164 -12.08 -2.46 -0.37
CA PHE A 164 -13.00 -2.74 -1.45
C PHE A 164 -12.60 -1.95 -2.69
N TYR A 165 -12.38 -2.65 -3.80
CA TYR A 165 -12.20 -2.05 -5.11
C TYR A 165 -13.50 -2.12 -5.91
N ASP A 166 -13.94 -0.98 -6.44
CA ASP A 166 -15.17 -0.87 -7.23
C ASP A 166 -15.03 0.28 -8.23
N TYR A 167 -15.98 0.36 -9.15
CA TYR A 167 -16.21 1.50 -10.02
C TYR A 167 -17.72 1.75 -10.15
N ILE A 168 -18.11 3.00 -10.01
CA ILE A 168 -19.50 3.42 -10.17
C ILE A 168 -19.72 3.86 -11.61
N VAL A 169 -20.70 3.26 -12.29
CA VAL A 169 -21.07 3.66 -13.65
C VAL A 169 -22.03 4.83 -13.57
N ASN A 170 -21.68 5.95 -14.22
CA ASN A 170 -22.59 7.07 -14.40
C ASN A 170 -23.65 6.69 -15.44
N PRO A 171 -24.95 6.73 -15.10
CA PRO A 171 -26.02 6.33 -16.01
C PRO A 171 -26.17 7.25 -17.23
N GLU A 172 -25.72 8.50 -17.17
CA GLU A 172 -25.92 9.49 -18.23
C GLU A 172 -24.93 9.34 -19.38
N ASN A 173 -23.67 9.01 -19.05
CA ASN A 173 -22.57 8.98 -20.02
C ASN A 173 -21.78 7.68 -20.02
N SER A 174 -22.22 6.67 -19.25
CA SER A 174 -21.54 5.39 -19.06
C SER A 174 -20.09 5.47 -18.58
N SER A 175 -19.65 6.65 -18.11
CA SER A 175 -18.32 6.82 -17.53
C SER A 175 -18.22 6.01 -16.25
N ARG A 176 -17.03 5.44 -16.02
CA ARG A 176 -16.73 4.68 -14.81
C ARG A 176 -16.00 5.61 -13.85
N PHE A 177 -16.42 5.61 -12.59
CA PHE A 177 -15.77 6.34 -11.52
C PHE A 177 -15.10 5.35 -10.57
N PRO A 178 -13.78 5.14 -10.69
CA PRO A 178 -13.04 4.23 -9.82
C PRO A 178 -13.09 4.68 -8.37
N ILE A 179 -13.28 3.72 -7.44
CA ILE A 179 -13.28 3.97 -6.00
C ILE A 179 -12.55 2.88 -5.23
N SER A 180 -11.94 3.27 -4.11
CA SER A 180 -11.37 2.36 -3.13
C SER A 180 -11.84 2.72 -1.73
N LYS A 181 -12.54 1.80 -1.06
CA LYS A 181 -13.18 2.02 0.24
C LYS A 181 -12.64 1.03 1.27
N ILE A 182 -12.47 1.44 2.52
CA ILE A 182 -11.92 0.59 3.57
C ILE A 182 -12.72 0.71 4.87
N LEU A 183 -12.78 -0.39 5.63
CA LEU A 183 -13.35 -0.40 6.98
C LEU A 183 -12.66 -1.43 7.89
N PRO A 184 -12.80 -1.32 9.22
CA PRO A 184 -12.43 -2.38 10.15
C PRO A 184 -13.16 -3.69 9.82
N THR A 185 -12.43 -4.80 9.72
CA THR A 185 -13.00 -6.09 9.33
C THR A 185 -14.06 -6.57 10.31
N ILE A 186 -13.96 -6.21 11.59
CA ILE A 186 -15.00 -6.50 12.58
C ILE A 186 -16.36 -5.86 12.26
N HIS A 187 -16.38 -4.67 11.66
CA HIS A 187 -17.64 -4.04 11.19
C HIS A 187 -18.27 -4.86 10.07
N LEU A 188 -17.44 -5.41 9.17
CA LEU A 188 -17.90 -6.23 8.06
C LEU A 188 -18.43 -7.60 8.54
N ILE A 189 -17.74 -8.24 9.48
CA ILE A 189 -18.19 -9.48 10.15
C ILE A 189 -19.55 -9.26 10.83
N THR A 190 -19.71 -8.12 11.49
CA THR A 190 -20.91 -7.79 12.27
C THR A 190 -22.10 -7.45 11.37
N SER A 191 -21.89 -6.57 10.38
CA SER A 191 -22.95 -6.09 9.48
C SER A 191 -23.34 -7.12 8.41
N LYS A 192 -22.43 -8.03 8.05
CA LYS A 192 -22.59 -9.05 7.01
C LYS A 192 -22.96 -8.47 5.62
N LEU A 193 -22.70 -7.19 5.39
CA LEU A 193 -22.97 -6.53 4.12
C LEU A 193 -21.97 -7.01 3.07
N LYS A 194 -22.47 -7.46 1.92
CA LYS A 194 -21.66 -7.94 0.79
C LYS A 194 -21.92 -7.18 -0.51
N ASN A 195 -22.51 -5.99 -0.43
CA ASN A 195 -22.80 -5.16 -1.60
C ASN A 195 -22.48 -3.69 -1.25
N ARG A 196 -22.75 -2.78 -2.19
CA ARG A 196 -22.47 -1.34 -2.06
C ARG A 196 -23.12 -0.66 -0.84
N SER A 197 -24.09 -1.29 -0.17
CA SER A 197 -24.61 -0.78 1.11
C SER A 197 -23.54 -0.73 2.22
N VAL A 198 -22.42 -1.43 2.07
CA VAL A 198 -21.28 -1.36 3.00
C VAL A 198 -20.65 0.04 3.03
N TYR A 199 -20.77 0.82 1.96
CA TYR A 199 -20.07 2.11 1.82
C TYR A 199 -20.50 3.19 2.81
N LYS A 200 -21.70 3.07 3.40
CA LYS A 200 -22.14 3.97 4.47
C LYS A 200 -21.31 3.81 5.76
N HIS A 201 -20.46 2.80 5.84
CA HIS A 201 -19.62 2.47 7.00
C HIS A 201 -18.11 2.50 6.67
N THR A 202 -17.74 2.97 5.47
CA THR A 202 -16.35 2.96 4.99
C THR A 202 -15.76 4.35 4.95
N GLU A 203 -14.44 4.40 4.98
CA GLU A 203 -13.63 5.57 4.62
C GLU A 203 -12.96 5.33 3.27
N ASP A 204 -12.31 6.34 2.70
CA ASP A 204 -11.44 6.14 1.54
C ASP A 204 -10.18 5.36 1.94
N PHE A 205 -9.69 4.47 1.07
CA PHE A 205 -8.48 3.71 1.35
C PHE A 205 -7.26 4.61 1.53
N SER A 206 -7.15 5.65 0.70
CA SER A 206 -6.16 6.73 0.81
C SER A 206 -6.16 7.37 2.19
N TYR A 207 -7.34 7.68 2.73
CA TYR A 207 -7.47 8.30 4.05
C TYR A 207 -6.91 7.39 5.15
N CYS A 208 -7.24 6.11 5.12
CA CYS A 208 -6.75 5.15 6.10
C CYS A 208 -5.22 5.05 6.10
N ILE A 209 -4.59 4.99 4.92
CA ILE A 209 -3.12 4.93 4.83
C ILE A 209 -2.51 6.25 5.35
N THR A 210 -2.95 7.37 4.79
CA THR A 210 -2.28 8.66 5.00
C THR A 210 -2.53 9.29 6.37
N HIS A 211 -3.72 9.09 6.94
CA HIS A 211 -4.14 9.72 8.20
C HIS A 211 -4.15 8.76 9.40
N ARG A 212 -4.21 7.43 9.17
CA ARG A 212 -4.20 6.45 10.26
C ARG A 212 -2.84 5.75 10.32
N PHE A 213 -2.51 4.95 9.32
CA PHE A 213 -1.31 4.08 9.36
C PHE A 213 0.00 4.87 9.43
N PHE A 214 0.22 5.82 8.52
CA PHE A 214 1.41 6.68 8.55
C PHE A 214 1.47 7.60 9.77
N GLN A 215 0.43 7.66 10.59
CA GLN A 215 0.44 8.44 11.84
C GLN A 215 0.55 7.55 13.08
N GLY A 216 0.72 6.24 12.89
CA GLY A 216 0.78 5.28 13.98
C GLY A 216 -0.57 4.87 14.55
N TYR A 217 -1.69 5.40 14.03
CA TYR A 217 -3.00 5.00 14.51
C TYR A 217 -3.40 3.63 13.97
N GLU A 218 -4.02 2.84 14.84
CA GLU A 218 -4.57 1.51 14.52
C GLU A 218 -3.52 0.50 14.04
N LEU A 219 -2.26 0.74 14.35
CA LEU A 219 -1.22 -0.27 14.21
C LEU A 219 -1.33 -1.29 15.34
N ASN A 220 -0.92 -2.51 15.06
CA ASN A 220 -0.71 -3.58 16.01
C ASN A 220 0.78 -3.63 16.38
N TYR A 221 1.09 -3.45 17.65
CA TYR A 221 2.45 -3.41 18.18
C TYR A 221 2.93 -4.76 18.73
N SER A 222 2.20 -5.84 18.46
CA SER A 222 2.61 -7.19 18.82
C SER A 222 3.83 -7.61 18.03
N GLN A 223 4.91 -7.97 18.73
CA GLN A 223 6.14 -8.45 18.11
C GLN A 223 5.90 -9.66 17.21
N ASN A 224 4.94 -10.54 17.57
CA ASN A 224 4.60 -11.70 16.74
C ASN A 224 4.07 -11.30 15.36
N VAL A 225 3.22 -10.26 15.28
CA VAL A 225 2.67 -9.80 13.99
C VAL A 225 3.76 -9.09 13.17
N ILE A 226 4.62 -8.33 13.83
CA ILE A 226 5.75 -7.64 13.20
C ILE A 226 6.75 -8.66 12.63
N ASP A 227 7.12 -9.66 13.43
CA ASP A 227 8.04 -10.74 13.08
C ASP A 227 7.54 -11.55 11.89
N ASP A 228 6.23 -11.76 11.85
CA ASP A 228 5.55 -12.45 10.77
C ASP A 228 5.59 -11.69 9.45
N LEU A 229 5.26 -10.40 9.49
CA LEU A 229 5.26 -9.58 8.29
C LEU A 229 6.67 -9.39 7.75
N ARG A 230 7.69 -9.23 8.61
CA ARG A 230 9.09 -9.10 8.17
C ARG A 230 9.70 -10.42 7.68
N GLY A 231 9.02 -11.55 7.89
CA GLY A 231 9.52 -12.87 7.48
C GLY A 231 10.65 -13.41 8.37
N ALA A 232 10.68 -13.01 9.65
CA ALA A 232 11.68 -13.50 10.61
C ALA A 232 11.41 -14.95 11.06
N ARG A 233 10.17 -15.43 10.92
CA ARG A 233 9.79 -16.81 11.19
C ARG A 233 9.66 -17.55 9.85
N SER A 234 10.47 -18.60 9.67
CA SER A 234 10.58 -19.36 8.41
C SER A 234 9.37 -20.28 8.15
N ASP A 235 8.56 -20.45 9.18
CA ASP A 235 7.41 -21.33 9.28
C ASP A 235 6.11 -20.53 9.40
N VAL A 236 5.51 -20.25 8.25
CA VAL A 236 4.10 -19.87 8.09
C VAL A 236 3.73 -18.49 8.63
N SER A 237 4.07 -17.43 7.89
CA SER A 237 3.39 -16.14 8.01
C SER A 237 3.88 -15.09 7.02
N GLY A 238 3.01 -14.13 6.72
CA GLY A 238 3.31 -12.97 5.89
C GLY A 238 2.06 -12.51 5.14
N THR A 239 2.27 -11.63 4.17
CA THR A 239 1.25 -11.16 3.23
C THR A 239 1.80 -11.22 1.80
N PRO A 240 0.94 -11.35 0.77
CA PRO A 240 1.36 -11.26 -0.62
C PRO A 240 2.10 -9.96 -0.93
N TYR A 241 1.63 -8.85 -0.37
CA TYR A 241 2.23 -7.53 -0.52
C TYR A 241 2.66 -7.00 0.84
N LEU A 242 3.85 -6.42 0.92
CA LEU A 242 4.36 -5.79 2.13
C LEU A 242 4.78 -4.35 1.82
N VAL A 243 4.24 -3.42 2.59
CA VAL A 243 4.60 -2.02 2.57
C VAL A 243 5.46 -1.74 3.80
N VAL A 244 6.65 -1.19 3.61
CA VAL A 244 7.56 -0.81 4.71
C VAL A 244 7.72 0.69 4.66
N ALA A 245 7.38 1.39 5.75
CA ALA A 245 7.51 2.83 5.84
C ALA A 245 8.23 3.26 7.11
N ASN A 246 9.08 4.26 6.96
CA ASN A 246 9.75 4.99 8.00
C ASN A 246 9.11 6.37 8.08
N VAL A 247 8.49 6.70 9.21
CA VAL A 247 7.85 8.00 9.43
C VAL A 247 8.55 8.70 10.58
N SER A 248 9.20 9.82 10.28
CA SER A 248 9.63 10.74 11.33
C SER A 248 8.44 11.51 11.88
N LEU A 249 8.37 11.66 13.19
CA LEU A 249 7.40 12.52 13.89
C LEU A 249 8.12 13.63 14.68
N ASN A 250 9.46 13.71 14.60
CA ASN A 250 10.29 14.64 15.36
C ASN A 250 10.96 15.72 14.50
N SER A 251 11.32 16.84 15.15
CA SER A 251 11.51 18.15 14.56
C SER A 251 12.89 18.54 14.03
N LYS A 252 13.70 17.61 13.54
CA LYS A 252 14.96 17.98 12.90
C LYS A 252 15.04 17.47 11.48
N LEU A 253 14.82 18.38 10.51
CA LEU A 253 15.30 18.20 9.14
C LEU A 253 16.79 17.84 9.21
N GLY A 254 17.17 16.69 8.65
CA GLY A 254 18.57 16.30 8.54
C GLY A 254 18.99 15.03 9.27
N SER A 255 18.11 14.31 9.98
CA SER A 255 18.38 12.91 10.35
C SER A 255 17.81 11.95 9.29
N THR A 256 18.32 12.05 8.06
CA THR A 256 17.91 11.23 6.89
C THR A 256 18.54 9.84 6.87
N ASN A 257 19.28 9.44 7.91
CA ASN A 257 19.71 8.04 8.07
C ASN A 257 18.61 7.21 8.74
N MET A 258 17.41 7.21 8.14
CA MET A 258 16.35 6.29 8.55
C MET A 258 16.61 4.94 7.89
N SER A 259 17.31 4.03 8.58
CA SER A 259 17.39 2.64 8.10
C SER A 259 15.97 2.08 8.00
N LEU A 260 15.57 1.60 6.82
CA LEU A 260 14.32 0.85 6.65
C LEU A 260 14.28 -0.33 7.61
N ILE A 261 13.06 -0.74 7.99
CA ILE A 261 12.85 -1.97 8.75
C ILE A 261 13.47 -3.12 7.96
N ASP A 262 14.38 -3.86 8.59
CA ASP A 262 15.00 -5.03 7.98
C ASP A 262 13.94 -6.12 7.74
N ILE A 263 13.87 -6.59 6.50
CA ILE A 263 12.93 -7.62 6.06
C ILE A 263 13.67 -8.77 5.40
N ASN A 264 13.05 -9.94 5.43
CA ASN A 264 13.59 -11.11 4.78
C ASN A 264 13.52 -11.00 3.24
N HIS A 265 14.64 -10.64 2.62
CA HIS A 265 14.77 -10.46 1.18
C HIS A 265 14.76 -11.78 0.38
N ASP A 266 14.89 -12.94 1.04
CA ASP A 266 14.66 -14.24 0.38
C ASP A 266 13.16 -14.48 0.12
N ILE A 267 12.30 -13.83 0.91
CA ILE A 267 10.83 -13.91 0.80
C ILE A 267 10.31 -12.74 -0.04
N TYR A 268 10.74 -11.52 0.29
CA TYR A 268 10.20 -10.28 -0.25
C TYR A 268 11.15 -9.63 -1.25
N ARG A 269 10.66 -9.37 -2.46
CA ARG A 269 11.37 -8.60 -3.48
C ARG A 269 10.65 -7.29 -3.72
N VAL A 270 11.41 -6.22 -3.94
CA VAL A 270 10.86 -4.91 -4.29
C VAL A 270 10.00 -5.03 -5.56
N ILE A 271 8.84 -4.38 -5.57
CA ILE A 271 8.02 -4.29 -6.79
C ILE A 271 8.72 -3.31 -7.75
N PRO A 272 9.03 -3.70 -8.99
CA PRO A 272 9.68 -2.81 -9.95
C PRO A 272 8.91 -1.50 -10.16
N ARG A 273 9.64 -0.40 -10.33
CA ARG A 273 9.07 0.88 -10.80
C ARG A 273 8.73 0.79 -12.28
N ASP A 274 7.90 1.71 -12.76
CA ASP A 274 7.56 1.75 -14.19
C ASP A 274 8.77 2.18 -15.06
N ASP A 275 9.75 2.89 -14.48
CA ASP A 275 11.01 3.29 -15.10
C ASP A 275 12.17 2.30 -14.91
N ASP A 276 11.96 1.28 -14.07
CA ASP A 276 12.87 0.13 -14.00
C ASP A 276 12.71 -0.64 -15.32
N LYS A 277 13.55 -0.34 -16.31
CA LYS A 277 13.60 -1.07 -17.58
C LYS A 277 13.79 -2.55 -17.26
N GLU A 278 12.74 -3.35 -17.34
CA GLU A 278 12.89 -4.79 -17.44
C GLU A 278 13.57 -5.07 -18.78
N GLU A 279 14.85 -5.48 -18.75
CA GLU A 279 15.34 -6.32 -19.84
C GLU A 279 14.36 -7.51 -19.93
N PRO A 280 13.84 -7.82 -21.13
CA PRO A 280 12.93 -8.94 -21.27
C PRO A 280 13.66 -10.18 -20.74
N LEU A 281 13.00 -10.92 -19.84
CA LEU A 281 13.42 -12.26 -19.45
C LEU A 281 13.46 -13.12 -20.72
N ILE A 282 14.60 -13.12 -21.41
CA ILE A 282 14.88 -14.04 -22.49
C ILE A 282 14.90 -15.41 -21.82
N ALA A 283 13.84 -16.18 -22.05
CA ALA A 283 13.84 -17.61 -21.79
C ALA A 283 15.02 -18.20 -22.56
N THR A 284 16.10 -18.53 -21.85
CA THR A 284 17.14 -19.37 -22.38
C THR A 284 16.53 -20.75 -22.56
N HIS A 285 16.06 -21.03 -23.78
CA HIS A 285 15.86 -22.39 -24.24
C HIS A 285 17.24 -23.05 -24.29
N THR A 286 17.62 -23.71 -23.21
CA THR A 286 18.55 -24.85 -23.28
C THR A 286 17.72 -26.05 -23.70
N GLY A 287 17.84 -26.41 -24.97
CA GLY A 287 17.27 -27.63 -25.55
C GLY A 287 18.26 -28.20 -26.54
N ASN A 288 18.80 -29.37 -26.16
CA ASN A 288 19.74 -30.22 -26.90
C ASN A 288 19.31 -30.53 -28.33
#